data_AF-A0A2E9Y384-F1
#
_entry.id   AF-A0A2E9Y384-F1
#
_cell.length_a   1.000
_cell.length_b   1.000
_cell.length_c   1.000
_cell.angle_alpha   90.00
_cell.angle_beta   90.00
_cell.angle_gamma   90.00
#
_symmetry.space_group_name_H-M   'P 1'
#
loop_
_entity.id
_entity.type
_entity.pdbx_description
1 polymer ?
#
loop_
_entity_poly.entity_id
_entity_poly.type
_entity_poly.pdbx_seq_one_letter_code
_entity_poly.pdbx_strand_id
1 'polypeptide(L)'
;MPDKPGPWALSPGRKRSGFPFGVLLWLALLCTAGLAVWWLSGHFSGRLSSDDDKIDLVRLVTILALVSSGLLVARRINLGEIVRNIAIWTGAAAVLVLIYTYQDELSAVGARVGAELFPSDPTVDQDGVLSLTQGSDGHFYAMGQAHGARIRFMIDTGASDIVLTPSDAKRLGVDLGALHYTKIYQTANGRGRGAPYVLDTLSIGPIQFNKVAVSVNEAEMSASLLGMSFLDRLGSFEIHGRKLILRQ
;
A
#
# COMPACT_ATOMS: atom_id res chain seq x y z
N MET A 1 -85.17 -20.19 14.44
CA MET A 1 -83.90 -20.53 15.12
C MET A 1 -83.03 -21.21 14.09
N PRO A 2 -81.81 -20.75 13.78
CA PRO A 2 -81.02 -21.35 12.69
C PRO A 2 -80.26 -22.59 13.18
N ASP A 3 -80.22 -23.60 12.31
CA ASP A 3 -79.63 -24.91 12.51
C ASP A 3 -78.12 -24.83 12.79
N LYS A 4 -77.65 -25.60 13.79
CA LYS A 4 -76.23 -25.78 14.05
C LYS A 4 -75.67 -26.86 13.12
N PRO A 5 -74.53 -26.62 12.44
CA PRO A 5 -73.93 -27.62 11.57
C PRO A 5 -73.43 -28.82 12.38
N GLY A 6 -73.73 -30.03 11.89
CA GLY A 6 -73.35 -31.30 12.52
C GLY A 6 -71.85 -31.59 12.46
N PRO A 7 -71.37 -32.55 13.28
CA PRO A 7 -69.95 -32.78 13.56
C PRO A 7 -69.09 -33.30 12.39
N TRP A 8 -69.67 -33.47 11.20
CA TRP A 8 -69.03 -34.08 10.03
C TRP A 8 -68.94 -33.13 8.82
N ALA A 9 -69.01 -31.81 9.02
CA ALA A 9 -68.78 -30.86 7.94
C ALA A 9 -67.35 -31.01 7.39
N LEU A 10 -67.22 -31.59 6.19
CA LEU A 10 -65.95 -31.76 5.49
C LEU A 10 -65.27 -30.41 5.28
N SER A 11 -64.06 -30.27 5.80
CA SER A 11 -63.22 -29.08 5.64
C SER A 11 -62.95 -28.81 4.15
N PRO A 12 -63.18 -27.60 3.63
CA PRO A 12 -62.90 -27.30 2.24
C PRO A 12 -61.40 -27.43 1.95
N GLY A 13 -61.09 -28.08 0.82
CA GLY A 13 -59.76 -28.54 0.44
C GLY A 13 -58.65 -27.49 0.54
N ARG A 14 -57.52 -27.91 1.10
CA ARG A 14 -56.27 -27.17 1.15
C ARG A 14 -55.82 -26.87 -0.30
N LYS A 15 -55.98 -25.63 -0.76
CA LYS A 15 -55.48 -25.21 -2.08
C LYS A 15 -53.98 -25.51 -2.18
N ARG A 16 -53.60 -26.16 -3.28
CA ARG A 16 -52.23 -26.58 -3.64
C ARG A 16 -51.23 -25.45 -3.37
N SER A 17 -50.19 -25.75 -2.59
CA SER A 17 -49.05 -24.87 -2.38
C SER A 17 -48.30 -24.68 -3.69
N GLY A 18 -48.55 -23.56 -4.38
CA GLY A 18 -47.62 -23.08 -5.39
C GLY A 18 -46.25 -22.90 -4.75
N PHE A 19 -45.20 -23.17 -5.52
CA PHE A 19 -43.83 -22.89 -5.08
C PHE A 19 -43.77 -21.49 -4.45
N PRO A 20 -43.18 -21.34 -3.26
CA PRO A 20 -43.17 -20.05 -2.59
C PRO A 20 -42.48 -19.03 -3.50
N PHE A 21 -43.23 -18.02 -3.92
CA PHE A 21 -42.77 -16.98 -4.83
C PHE A 21 -41.45 -16.34 -4.35
N GLY A 22 -41.22 -16.28 -3.04
CA GLY A 22 -39.96 -15.84 -2.44
C GLY A 22 -38.75 -16.73 -2.75
N VAL A 23 -38.94 -18.04 -2.92
CA VAL A 23 -37.85 -18.95 -3.34
C VAL A 23 -37.54 -18.76 -4.82
N LEU A 24 -38.55 -18.54 -5.66
CA LEU A 24 -38.33 -18.23 -7.07
C LEU A 24 -37.63 -16.89 -7.26
N LEU A 25 -38.01 -15.86 -6.48
CA LEU A 25 -37.34 -14.56 -6.49
C LEU A 25 -35.89 -14.66 -6.01
N TRP A 26 -35.64 -15.47 -4.97
CA TRP A 26 -34.29 -15.70 -4.45
C TRP A 26 -33.40 -16.45 -5.43
N LEU A 27 -33.92 -17.51 -6.06
CA LEU A 27 -33.22 -18.24 -7.11
C LEU A 27 -32.92 -17.33 -8.32
N ALA A 28 -33.84 -16.44 -8.68
CA ALA A 28 -33.63 -15.46 -9.75
C ALA A 28 -32.52 -14.45 -9.39
N LEU A 29 -32.46 -13.99 -8.14
CA LEU A 29 -31.41 -13.09 -7.63
C LEU A 29 -30.03 -13.77 -7.58
N LEU A 30 -29.99 -15.03 -7.15
CA LEU A 30 -28.76 -15.84 -7.16
C LEU A 30 -28.26 -16.09 -8.58
N CYS A 31 -29.16 -16.44 -9.50
CA CYS A 31 -28.82 -16.62 -10.90
C CYS A 31 -28.32 -15.32 -11.53
N THR A 32 -28.93 -14.17 -11.23
CA THR A 32 -28.48 -12.87 -11.76
C THR A 32 -27.14 -12.45 -11.18
N ALA A 33 -26.90 -12.65 -9.87
CA ALA A 33 -25.58 -12.40 -9.26
C ALA A 33 -24.50 -13.30 -9.86
N GLY A 34 -24.78 -14.59 -10.04
CA GLY A 34 -23.86 -15.54 -10.68
C GLY A 34 -23.55 -15.18 -12.15
N LEU A 35 -24.58 -14.78 -12.91
CA LEU A 35 -24.42 -14.31 -14.29
C LEU A 35 -23.64 -13.00 -14.36
N ALA A 36 -23.85 -12.07 -13.43
CA ALA A 36 -23.11 -10.82 -13.36
C ALA A 36 -21.63 -11.06 -13.07
N VAL A 37 -21.31 -11.97 -12.13
CA VAL A 37 -19.92 -12.37 -11.84
C VAL A 37 -19.29 -13.06 -13.04
N TRP A 38 -19.98 -13.99 -13.69
CA TRP A 38 -19.49 -14.65 -14.89
C TRP A 38 -19.21 -13.65 -16.03
N TRP A 39 -20.14 -12.71 -16.25
CA TRP A 39 -19.99 -11.66 -17.28
C TRP A 39 -18.85 -10.69 -16.97
N LEU A 40 -18.75 -10.22 -15.72
CA LEU A 40 -17.64 -9.37 -15.25
C LEU A 40 -16.30 -10.09 -15.39
N SER A 41 -16.25 -11.40 -15.07
CA SER A 41 -15.03 -12.21 -15.19
C SER A 41 -14.57 -12.40 -16.64
N GLY A 42 -15.51 -12.48 -17.59
CA GLY A 42 -15.20 -12.64 -19.01
C GLY A 42 -14.84 -11.33 -19.71
N HIS A 43 -15.43 -10.20 -19.28
CA HIS A 43 -15.26 -8.91 -19.96
C HIS A 43 -14.01 -8.13 -19.49
N PHE A 44 -13.49 -8.42 -18.29
CA PHE A 44 -12.30 -7.77 -17.71
C PHE A 44 -11.08 -8.71 -17.62
N SER A 45 -10.87 -9.56 -18.64
CA SER A 45 -9.81 -10.58 -18.67
C SER A 45 -8.37 -10.02 -18.71
N GLY A 46 -8.19 -8.72 -18.99
CA GLY A 46 -6.88 -8.09 -19.17
C GLY A 46 -6.22 -7.47 -17.93
N ARG A 47 -6.87 -7.47 -16.76
CA ARG A 47 -6.34 -6.81 -15.53
C ARG A 47 -6.30 -7.68 -14.27
N LEU A 48 -6.65 -8.96 -14.37
CA LEU A 48 -6.61 -9.92 -13.26
C LEU A 48 -5.58 -11.01 -13.58
N SER A 49 -4.29 -10.69 -13.48
CA SER A 49 -3.18 -11.59 -13.79
C SER A 49 -2.73 -12.47 -12.62
N SER A 50 -3.23 -12.23 -11.40
CA SER A 50 -2.93 -13.05 -10.22
C SER A 50 -4.17 -13.81 -9.79
N ASP A 51 -4.05 -15.14 -9.66
CA ASP A 51 -5.17 -16.02 -9.29
C ASP A 51 -5.75 -15.72 -7.90
N ASP A 52 -4.97 -15.08 -7.01
CA ASP A 52 -5.40 -14.72 -5.66
C ASP A 52 -6.49 -13.62 -5.63
N ASP A 53 -6.39 -12.61 -6.50
CA ASP A 53 -7.36 -11.50 -6.54
C ASP A 53 -8.75 -11.97 -7.04
N LYS A 54 -8.77 -13.00 -7.88
CA LYS A 54 -10.02 -13.62 -8.36
C LYS A 54 -10.70 -14.42 -7.24
N ILE A 55 -9.91 -15.06 -6.38
CA ILE A 55 -10.43 -15.91 -5.30
C ILE A 55 -11.06 -15.06 -4.20
N ASP A 56 -10.46 -13.92 -3.85
CA ASP A 56 -10.97 -13.06 -2.77
C ASP A 56 -12.28 -12.34 -3.14
N LEU A 57 -12.43 -11.92 -4.40
CA LEU A 57 -13.66 -11.28 -4.87
C LEU A 57 -14.82 -12.28 -4.92
N VAL A 58 -14.56 -13.51 -5.40
CA VAL A 58 -15.54 -14.61 -5.38
C VAL A 58 -15.92 -14.97 -3.94
N ARG A 59 -14.96 -15.01 -3.02
CA ARG A 59 -15.19 -15.32 -1.61
C ARG A 59 -16.08 -14.29 -0.92
N LEU A 60 -15.82 -13.00 -1.14
CA LEU A 60 -16.63 -11.89 -0.59
C LEU A 60 -18.08 -11.94 -1.08
N VAL A 61 -18.28 -12.15 -2.38
CA VAL A 61 -19.62 -12.25 -2.98
C VAL A 61 -20.36 -13.50 -2.45
N THR A 62 -19.65 -14.61 -2.27
CA THR A 62 -20.23 -15.85 -1.75
C THR A 62 -20.66 -15.71 -0.29
N ILE A 63 -19.86 -15.04 0.56
CA ILE A 63 -20.23 -14.77 1.96
C ILE A 63 -21.45 -13.84 2.02
N LEU A 64 -21.51 -12.82 1.16
CA LEU A 64 -22.63 -11.87 1.12
C LEU A 64 -23.93 -12.55 0.67
N ALA A 65 -23.83 -13.49 -0.29
CA ALA A 65 -24.94 -14.33 -0.72
C ALA A 65 -25.40 -15.31 0.39
N LEU A 66 -24.46 -15.91 1.13
CA LEU A 66 -24.76 -16.86 2.21
C LEU A 66 -25.43 -16.16 3.41
N VAL A 67 -24.95 -14.98 3.79
CA VAL A 67 -25.54 -14.15 4.85
C VAL A 67 -26.95 -13.68 4.45
N SER A 68 -27.16 -13.39 3.16
CA SER A 68 -28.48 -13.03 2.62
C SER A 68 -29.49 -14.18 2.67
N SER A 69 -29.03 -15.44 2.71
CA SER A 69 -29.89 -16.65 2.81
C SER A 69 -30.59 -16.77 4.17
N GLY A 70 -30.00 -16.23 5.24
CA GLY A 70 -30.51 -16.36 6.60
C GLY A 70 -31.81 -15.59 6.88
N LEU A 71 -32.08 -14.49 6.17
CA LEU A 71 -33.25 -13.63 6.44
C LEU A 71 -34.57 -14.16 5.88
N LEU A 72 -34.54 -15.10 4.92
CA LEU A 72 -35.75 -15.62 4.29
C LEU A 72 -36.48 -16.70 5.11
N VAL A 73 -35.86 -17.18 6.20
CA VAL A 73 -36.42 -18.20 7.08
C VAL A 73 -37.34 -17.61 8.16
N ALA A 74 -37.26 -16.30 8.43
CA ALA A 74 -38.12 -15.63 9.41
C ALA A 74 -39.44 -15.17 8.75
N ARG A 75 -40.50 -15.95 8.98
CA ARG A 75 -41.87 -15.70 8.48
C ARG A 75 -42.44 -14.33 8.91
N ARG A 76 -43.29 -13.80 8.01
CA ARG A 76 -44.07 -12.54 8.04
C ARG A 76 -43.28 -11.30 7.62
N ILE A 77 -42.96 -11.22 6.34
CA ILE A 77 -42.16 -10.13 5.79
C ILE A 77 -43.09 -9.06 5.20
N ASN A 78 -42.97 -7.84 5.70
CA ASN A 78 -43.61 -6.67 5.11
C ASN A 78 -42.90 -6.34 3.79
N LEU A 79 -43.66 -6.20 2.68
CA LEU A 79 -43.09 -5.85 1.36
C LEU A 79 -42.24 -4.56 1.41
N GLY A 80 -42.60 -3.61 2.27
CA GLY A 80 -41.82 -2.38 2.48
C GLY A 80 -40.45 -2.63 3.10
N GLU A 81 -40.29 -3.63 3.96
CA GLU A 81 -38.99 -3.96 4.56
C GLU A 81 -38.07 -4.66 3.56
N ILE A 82 -38.62 -5.46 2.65
CA ILE A 82 -37.85 -6.09 1.57
C ILE A 82 -37.27 -5.01 0.65
N VAL A 83 -38.10 -4.07 0.20
CA VAL A 83 -37.66 -2.99 -0.70
C VAL A 83 -36.62 -2.11 -0.02
N ARG A 84 -36.83 -1.74 1.26
CA ARG A 84 -35.86 -0.97 2.04
C ARG A 84 -34.54 -1.70 2.17
N ASN A 85 -34.56 -2.98 2.50
CA ASN A 85 -33.35 -3.78 2.69
C ASN A 85 -32.60 -3.98 1.36
N ILE A 86 -33.30 -4.23 0.25
CA ILE A 86 -32.69 -4.31 -1.08
C ILE A 86 -32.01 -2.98 -1.44
N ALA A 87 -32.65 -1.84 -1.17
CA ALA A 87 -32.07 -0.53 -1.45
C ALA A 87 -30.81 -0.27 -0.61
N ILE A 88 -30.84 -0.59 0.68
CA ILE A 88 -29.68 -0.45 1.58
C ILE A 88 -28.52 -1.34 1.11
N TRP A 89 -28.78 -2.61 0.79
CA TRP A 89 -27.74 -3.54 0.35
C TRP A 89 -27.18 -3.19 -1.03
N THR A 90 -28.04 -2.76 -1.95
CA THR A 90 -27.59 -2.25 -3.26
C THR A 90 -26.70 -1.02 -3.10
N GLY A 91 -27.08 -0.10 -2.21
CA GLY A 91 -26.27 1.07 -1.87
C GLY A 91 -24.92 0.68 -1.25
N ALA A 92 -24.91 -0.24 -0.29
CA ALA A 92 -23.67 -0.73 0.33
C ALA A 92 -22.75 -1.43 -0.68
N ALA A 93 -23.31 -2.26 -1.57
CA ALA A 93 -22.55 -2.90 -2.64
C ALA A 93 -21.98 -1.87 -3.62
N ALA A 94 -22.75 -0.84 -4.00
CA ALA A 94 -22.25 0.25 -4.84
C ALA A 94 -21.11 1.03 -4.17
N VAL A 95 -21.21 1.30 -2.86
CA VAL A 95 -20.13 1.93 -2.09
C VAL A 95 -18.89 1.04 -2.06
N LEU A 96 -19.04 -0.27 -1.84
CA LEU A 96 -17.91 -1.20 -1.86
C LEU A 96 -17.25 -1.29 -3.23
N VAL A 97 -18.05 -1.30 -4.31
CA VAL A 97 -17.53 -1.25 -5.68
C VAL A 97 -16.78 0.04 -5.92
N LEU A 98 -17.28 1.19 -5.44
CA LEU A 98 -16.56 2.45 -5.53
C LEU A 98 -15.25 2.40 -4.75
N ILE A 99 -15.26 1.93 -3.50
CA ILE A 99 -14.04 1.77 -2.69
C ILE A 99 -13.01 0.88 -3.40
N TYR A 100 -13.45 -0.25 -3.96
CA TYR A 100 -12.59 -1.16 -4.72
C TYR A 100 -12.07 -0.51 -6.01
N THR A 101 -12.93 0.19 -6.75
CA THR A 101 -12.57 0.87 -8.01
C THR A 101 -11.55 1.99 -7.77
N TYR A 102 -11.64 2.68 -6.63
CA TYR A 102 -10.79 3.79 -6.25
C TYR A 102 -9.75 3.42 -5.18
N GLN A 103 -9.49 2.14 -4.93
CA GLN A 103 -8.61 1.69 -3.85
C GLN A 103 -7.18 2.24 -3.98
N ASP A 104 -6.68 2.40 -5.21
CA ASP A 104 -5.35 2.94 -5.49
C ASP A 104 -5.27 4.44 -5.19
N GLU A 105 -6.33 5.20 -5.48
CA GLU A 105 -6.42 6.63 -5.16
C GLU A 105 -6.62 6.85 -3.65
N LEU A 106 -7.47 6.02 -3.01
CA LEU A 106 -7.73 6.06 -1.57
C LEU A 106 -6.48 5.68 -0.76
N SER A 107 -5.71 4.69 -1.20
CA SER A 107 -4.43 4.32 -0.58
C SER A 107 -3.39 5.42 -0.76
N ALA A 108 -3.37 6.11 -1.91
CA ALA A 108 -2.51 7.27 -2.13
C ALA A 108 -2.86 8.46 -1.23
N VAL A 109 -4.16 8.70 -0.97
CA VAL A 109 -4.61 9.71 0.00
C VAL A 109 -4.29 9.29 1.43
N GLY A 110 -4.53 8.02 1.79
CA GLY A 110 -4.17 7.46 3.09
C GLY A 110 -2.67 7.50 3.35
N ALA A 111 -1.85 7.23 2.34
CA ALA A 111 -0.39 7.35 2.40
C ALA A 111 0.05 8.81 2.55
N ARG A 112 -0.64 9.78 1.94
CA ARG A 112 -0.36 11.22 2.12
C ARG A 112 -0.70 11.69 3.54
N VAL A 113 -1.85 11.30 4.06
CA VAL A 113 -2.26 11.61 5.45
C VAL A 113 -1.37 10.88 6.46
N GLY A 114 -1.01 9.62 6.18
CA GLY A 114 -0.08 8.84 6.98
C GLY A 114 1.34 9.41 6.98
N ALA A 115 1.81 9.93 5.85
CA ALA A 115 3.10 10.60 5.73
C ALA A 115 3.14 11.96 6.47
N GLU A 116 2.00 12.65 6.60
CA GLU A 116 1.89 13.84 7.47
C GLU A 116 1.96 13.50 8.96
N LEU A 117 1.53 12.30 9.34
CA LEU A 117 1.52 11.85 10.74
C LEU A 117 2.80 11.08 11.14
N PHE A 118 3.48 10.43 10.19
CA PHE A 118 4.68 9.60 10.42
C PHE A 118 5.70 9.73 9.26
N PRO A 119 6.62 10.72 9.28
CA PRO A 119 7.44 11.11 8.12
C PRO A 119 8.67 10.23 7.84
N SER A 120 8.61 8.88 7.89
CA SER A 120 9.85 8.08 7.93
C SER A 120 9.96 6.80 7.13
N ASP A 121 8.97 6.38 6.33
CA ASP A 121 9.12 5.17 5.51
C ASP A 121 9.26 5.43 4.00
N PRO A 122 10.38 5.01 3.37
CA PRO A 122 10.51 5.03 1.92
C PRO A 122 9.63 3.93 1.31
N THR A 123 8.70 4.32 0.44
CA THR A 123 7.97 3.38 -0.41
C THR A 123 8.90 2.89 -1.52
N VAL A 124 9.30 1.61 -1.45
CA VAL A 124 10.04 0.92 -2.51
C VAL A 124 9.01 0.43 -3.52
N ASP A 125 9.09 0.94 -4.75
CA ASP A 125 8.28 0.44 -5.87
C ASP A 125 8.88 -0.87 -6.40
N GLN A 126 8.05 -1.74 -6.97
CA GLN A 126 8.45 -3.11 -7.38
C GLN A 126 9.54 -3.14 -8.47
N ASP A 127 9.84 -2.00 -9.09
CA ASP A 127 10.82 -1.82 -10.17
C ASP A 127 12.23 -1.39 -9.70
N GLY A 128 12.56 -1.52 -8.40
CA GLY A 128 13.86 -1.07 -7.88
C GLY A 128 14.02 0.46 -7.84
N VAL A 129 12.90 1.18 -7.93
CA VAL A 129 12.83 2.64 -7.85
C VAL A 129 12.71 3.06 -6.39
N LEU A 130 13.62 3.91 -5.95
CA LEU A 130 13.59 4.51 -4.61
C LEU A 130 12.99 5.91 -4.69
N SER A 131 11.80 6.09 -4.10
CA SER A 131 11.15 7.39 -3.97
C SER A 131 11.34 7.95 -2.56
N LEU A 132 11.95 9.13 -2.47
CA LEU A 132 12.17 9.86 -1.22
C LEU A 132 11.28 11.11 -1.18
N THR A 133 10.66 11.36 -0.02
CA THR A 133 9.88 12.58 0.20
C THR A 133 10.78 13.62 0.88
N GLN A 134 10.69 14.87 0.42
CA GLN A 134 11.42 15.98 1.00
C GLN A 134 11.01 16.19 2.47
N GLY A 135 12.01 16.29 3.35
CA GLY A 135 11.83 16.60 4.77
C GLY A 135 11.24 17.99 5.01
N SER A 136 10.87 18.26 6.25
CA SER A 136 10.36 19.58 6.66
C SER A 136 11.37 20.71 6.54
N ASP A 137 12.67 20.36 6.56
CA ASP A 137 13.80 21.26 6.38
C ASP A 137 14.15 21.53 4.90
N GLY A 138 13.44 20.90 3.96
CA GLY A 138 13.68 21.06 2.53
C GLY A 138 14.76 20.14 1.95
N HIS A 139 15.32 19.23 2.74
CA HIS A 139 16.32 18.27 2.27
C HIS A 139 15.73 16.88 2.02
N PHE A 140 16.38 16.11 1.15
CA PHE A 140 16.03 14.70 0.94
C PHE A 140 16.93 13.82 1.78
N TYR A 141 16.34 12.83 2.45
CA TYR A 141 17.07 11.89 3.29
C TYR A 141 16.82 10.46 2.85
N ALA A 142 17.87 9.65 2.88
CA ALA A 142 17.81 8.22 2.61
C ALA A 142 18.41 7.43 3.78
N MET A 143 17.79 6.31 4.12
CA MET A 143 18.38 5.37 5.08
C MET A 143 19.27 4.39 4.34
N GLY A 144 20.55 4.43 4.67
CA GLY A 144 21.56 3.48 4.20
C GLY A 144 21.90 2.42 5.23
N GLN A 145 22.48 1.33 4.75
CA GLN A 145 23.11 0.30 5.57
C GLN A 145 24.52 0.01 5.05
N ALA A 146 25.47 -0.03 5.97
CA ALA A 146 26.84 -0.45 5.73
C ALA A 146 27.34 -1.21 6.96
N HIS A 147 28.08 -2.31 6.78
CA HIS A 147 28.63 -3.13 7.87
C HIS A 147 27.63 -3.45 9.01
N GLY A 148 26.34 -3.64 8.68
CA GLY A 148 25.27 -3.92 9.65
C GLY A 148 24.72 -2.71 10.42
N ALA A 149 25.30 -1.51 10.25
CA ALA A 149 24.80 -0.28 10.86
C ALA A 149 23.88 0.49 9.90
N ARG A 150 22.77 1.02 10.43
CA ARG A 150 21.87 1.94 9.70
C ARG A 150 22.39 3.38 9.79
N ILE A 151 22.57 4.05 8.67
CA ILE A 151 23.05 5.45 8.61
C ILE A 151 22.02 6.28 7.88
N ARG A 152 21.74 7.48 8.39
CA ARG A 152 20.90 8.45 7.68
C ARG A 152 21.80 9.33 6.83
N PHE A 153 21.51 9.38 5.54
CA PHE A 153 22.21 10.23 4.59
C PHE A 153 21.30 11.35 4.11
N MET A 154 21.84 12.55 3.98
CA MET A 154 21.25 13.65 3.23
C MET A 154 21.74 13.59 1.78
N ILE A 155 20.83 13.77 0.82
CA ILE A 155 21.22 13.91 -0.59
C ILE A 155 21.76 15.33 -0.81
N ASP A 156 23.00 15.44 -1.26
CA ASP A 156 23.69 16.72 -1.44
C ASP A 156 24.42 16.79 -2.79
N THR A 157 23.80 17.43 -3.77
CA THR A 157 24.39 17.64 -5.11
C THR A 157 25.59 18.60 -5.09
N GLY A 158 25.82 19.32 -3.99
CA GLY A 158 26.99 20.17 -3.79
C GLY A 158 28.22 19.40 -3.27
N ALA A 159 28.03 18.18 -2.75
CA ALA A 159 29.11 17.32 -2.31
C ALA A 159 29.62 16.46 -3.48
N SER A 160 30.93 16.41 -3.68
CA SER A 160 31.53 15.54 -4.71
C SER A 160 31.57 14.07 -4.25
N ASP A 161 31.94 13.83 -3.00
CA ASP A 161 32.11 12.48 -2.44
C ASP A 161 30.90 12.07 -1.58
N ILE A 162 30.75 10.77 -1.32
CA ILE A 162 29.96 10.29 -0.18
C ILE A 162 30.75 10.63 1.09
N VAL A 163 30.12 11.33 2.03
CA VAL A 163 30.79 11.79 3.26
C VAL A 163 30.13 11.17 4.48
N LEU A 164 30.93 10.61 5.37
CA LEU A 164 30.48 10.09 6.66
C LEU A 164 30.81 11.10 7.76
N THR A 165 29.86 11.27 8.68
CA THR A 165 30.15 11.95 9.95
C THR A 165 31.16 11.13 10.77
N PRO A 166 31.95 11.77 11.66
CA PRO A 166 32.81 11.05 12.59
C PRO A 166 32.02 10.03 13.43
N SER A 167 30.81 10.39 13.86
CA SER A 167 29.95 9.53 14.66
C SER A 167 29.47 8.29 13.90
N ASP A 168 29.06 8.43 12.63
CA ASP A 168 28.64 7.31 11.80
C ASP A 168 29.82 6.40 11.42
N ALA A 169 30.98 6.98 11.12
CA ALA A 169 32.19 6.20 10.88
C ALA A 169 32.58 5.34 12.10
N LYS A 170 32.50 5.89 13.33
CA LYS A 170 32.69 5.10 14.56
C LYS A 170 31.66 3.97 14.70
N ARG A 171 30.39 4.23 14.35
CA ARG A 171 29.32 3.20 14.39
C ARG A 171 29.57 2.06 13.40
N LEU A 172 30.30 2.33 12.32
CA LEU A 172 30.78 1.33 11.36
C LEU A 172 32.05 0.59 11.84
N GLY A 173 32.57 0.91 13.02
CA GLY A 173 33.80 0.32 13.55
C GLY A 173 35.08 0.93 12.98
N VAL A 174 35.02 2.09 12.33
CA VAL A 174 36.20 2.79 11.83
C VAL A 174 36.96 3.43 13.00
N ASP A 175 38.25 3.12 13.11
CA ASP A 175 39.15 3.79 14.05
C ASP A 175 39.57 5.17 13.50
N LEU A 176 38.94 6.23 14.01
CA LEU A 176 39.22 7.59 13.59
C LEU A 176 40.65 8.06 13.89
N GLY A 177 41.31 7.47 14.89
CA GLY A 177 42.68 7.84 15.27
C GLY A 177 43.73 7.32 14.29
N ALA A 178 43.39 6.25 13.56
CA ALA A 178 44.23 5.67 12.51
C ALA A 178 44.01 6.33 11.14
N LEU A 179 43.02 7.22 10.99
CA LEU A 179 42.71 7.86 9.72
C LEU A 179 43.66 9.01 9.40
N HIS A 180 44.03 9.10 8.12
CA HIS A 180 44.81 10.21 7.58
C HIS A 180 43.91 11.21 6.83
N TYR A 181 43.67 12.37 7.42
CA TYR A 181 42.83 13.43 6.86
C TYR A 181 43.56 14.25 5.79
N THR A 182 43.77 13.63 4.63
CA THR A 182 44.56 14.17 3.51
C THR A 182 43.71 14.87 2.45
N LYS A 183 42.40 14.59 2.36
CA LYS A 183 41.51 15.26 1.42
C LYS A 183 41.10 16.63 1.96
N ILE A 184 41.09 17.63 1.08
CA ILE A 184 40.67 19.00 1.37
C ILE A 184 39.40 19.29 0.60
N TYR A 185 38.37 19.76 1.30
CA TYR A 185 37.09 20.13 0.70
C TYR A 185 36.82 21.62 0.91
N GLN A 186 36.27 22.27 -0.11
CA GLN A 186 35.77 23.63 0.02
C GLN A 186 34.30 23.55 0.43
N THR A 187 33.98 24.02 1.64
CA THR A 187 32.62 24.01 2.18
C THR A 187 32.13 25.44 2.44
N ALA A 188 30.85 25.59 2.74
CA ALA A 188 30.27 26.88 3.11
C ALA A 188 30.93 27.49 4.36
N ASN A 189 31.41 26.66 5.28
CA ASN A 189 32.09 27.09 6.52
C ASN A 189 33.61 27.25 6.34
N GLY A 190 34.11 27.23 5.10
CA GLY A 190 35.54 27.28 4.78
C GLY A 190 36.11 25.92 4.38
N ARG A 191 37.42 25.76 4.55
CA ARG A 191 38.12 24.52 4.17
C ARG A 191 37.87 23.43 5.21
N GLY A 192 37.25 22.33 4.77
CA GLY A 192 37.11 21.10 5.53
C GLY A 192 38.18 20.08 5.16
N ARG A 193 38.41 19.12 6.04
CA ARG A 193 39.34 18.01 5.85
C ARG A 193 38.60 16.69 5.98
N GLY A 194 38.97 15.72 5.16
CA GLY A 194 38.42 14.37 5.22
C GLY A 194 39.48 13.30 4.99
N ALA A 195 39.21 12.11 5.53
CA ALA A 195 40.04 10.94 5.34
C ALA A 195 39.37 9.99 4.34
N PRO A 196 40.08 9.55 3.28
CA PRO A 196 39.54 8.55 2.37
C PRO A 196 39.34 7.21 3.10
N TYR A 197 38.20 6.57 2.84
CA TYR A 197 37.87 5.24 3.34
C TYR A 197 37.10 4.46 2.28
N VAL A 198 37.11 3.13 2.34
CA VAL A 198 36.36 2.28 1.41
C VAL A 198 35.46 1.34 2.20
N LEU A 199 34.15 1.46 1.98
CA LEU A 199 33.17 0.53 2.52
C LEU A 199 33.11 -0.71 1.64
N ASP A 200 32.97 -1.89 2.25
CA ASP A 200 32.79 -3.13 1.47
C ASP A 200 31.48 -3.14 0.70
N THR A 201 30.41 -2.69 1.36
CA THR A 201 29.07 -2.59 0.81
C THR A 201 28.35 -1.38 1.37
N LEU A 202 27.63 -0.65 0.53
CA LEU A 202 26.66 0.36 0.94
C LEU A 202 25.34 0.09 0.21
N SER A 203 24.26 -0.08 0.97
CA SER A 203 22.91 -0.23 0.41
C SER A 203 22.03 0.94 0.83
N ILE A 204 21.34 1.56 -0.13
CA ILE A 204 20.36 2.63 0.07
C ILE A 204 19.01 2.14 -0.46
N GLY A 205 18.11 1.74 0.42
CA GLY A 205 16.87 1.05 0.00
C GLY A 205 17.19 -0.19 -0.85
N PRO A 206 16.65 -0.32 -2.07
CA PRO A 206 16.93 -1.44 -2.98
C PRO A 206 18.28 -1.32 -3.70
N ILE A 207 18.93 -0.15 -3.67
CA ILE A 207 20.16 0.14 -4.42
C ILE A 207 21.35 -0.36 -3.61
N GLN A 208 22.19 -1.23 -4.18
CA GLN A 208 23.39 -1.73 -3.50
C GLN A 208 24.64 -1.55 -4.34
N PHE A 209 25.69 -1.02 -3.70
CA PHE A 209 27.02 -0.89 -4.28
C PHE A 209 28.07 -1.59 -3.43
N ASN A 210 29.06 -2.18 -4.10
CA ASN A 210 30.22 -2.80 -3.48
C ASN A 210 31.45 -1.90 -3.62
N LYS A 211 32.41 -2.03 -2.70
CA LYS A 211 33.69 -1.28 -2.70
C LYS A 211 33.47 0.22 -2.92
N VAL A 212 32.72 0.82 -2.02
CA VAL A 212 32.27 2.21 -2.12
C VAL A 212 33.28 3.13 -1.47
N ALA A 213 33.91 3.99 -2.28
CA ALA A 213 34.77 5.03 -1.79
C ALA A 213 33.94 6.09 -1.06
N VAL A 214 34.32 6.40 0.17
CA VAL A 214 33.72 7.43 1.01
C VAL A 214 34.82 8.31 1.61
N SER A 215 34.42 9.42 2.20
CA SER A 215 35.30 10.30 2.96
C SER A 215 34.77 10.47 4.37
N VAL A 216 35.59 10.24 5.39
CA VAL A 216 35.22 10.50 6.77
C VAL A 216 35.63 11.93 7.10
N ASN A 217 34.66 12.78 7.46
CA ASN A 217 34.94 14.17 7.77
C ASN A 217 35.75 14.30 9.07
N GLU A 218 36.67 15.27 9.15
CA GLU A 218 37.43 15.55 10.39
C GLU A 218 36.57 16.28 11.43
N ALA A 219 35.69 17.17 10.97
CA ALA A 219 34.79 17.94 11.82
C ALA A 219 33.43 17.27 11.98
N GLU A 220 32.74 17.59 13.07
CA GLU A 220 31.36 17.15 13.27
C GLU A 220 30.42 17.78 12.24
N MET A 221 29.41 17.02 11.84
CA MET A 221 28.39 17.40 10.86
C MET A 221 27.05 16.81 11.27
N SER A 222 25.95 17.49 10.91
CA SER A 222 24.60 17.10 11.32
C SER A 222 24.12 15.78 10.71
N ALA A 223 24.59 15.46 9.50
CA ALA A 223 24.24 14.23 8.79
C ALA A 223 25.37 13.80 7.85
N SER A 224 25.43 12.50 7.56
CA SER A 224 26.26 11.96 6.48
C SER A 224 25.67 12.37 5.13
N LEU A 225 26.49 12.49 4.08
CA LEU A 225 26.10 13.03 2.78
C LEU A 225 26.24 11.99 1.67
N LEU A 226 25.24 11.92 0.79
CA LEU A 226 25.34 11.24 -0.51
C LEU A 226 25.55 12.30 -1.59
N GLY A 227 26.81 12.44 -2.00
CA GLY A 227 27.23 13.36 -3.04
C GLY A 227 27.11 12.82 -4.46
N MET A 228 27.67 13.57 -5.41
CA MET A 228 27.68 13.23 -6.83
C MET A 228 28.32 11.87 -7.13
N SER A 229 29.37 11.47 -6.41
CA SER A 229 29.98 10.12 -6.57
C SER A 229 29.03 8.94 -6.30
N PHE A 230 27.92 9.17 -5.58
CA PHE A 230 26.80 8.22 -5.47
C PHE A 230 25.79 8.43 -6.60
N LEU A 231 25.36 9.68 -6.82
CA LEU A 231 24.33 10.02 -7.81
C LEU A 231 24.73 9.65 -9.23
N ASP A 232 26.00 9.79 -9.60
CA ASP A 232 26.56 9.46 -10.91
C ASP A 232 26.59 7.93 -11.18
N ARG A 233 26.39 7.11 -10.15
CA ARG A 233 26.30 5.65 -10.29
C ARG A 233 24.88 5.16 -10.55
N LEU A 234 23.90 6.06 -10.47
CA LEU A 234 22.50 5.76 -10.71
C LEU A 234 22.20 5.92 -12.21
N GLY A 235 21.34 5.07 -12.76
CA GLY A 235 20.82 5.26 -14.12
C GLY A 235 20.02 6.56 -14.27
N SER A 236 19.31 7.00 -13.22
CA SER A 236 18.65 8.31 -13.19
C SER A 236 18.39 8.81 -11.77
N PHE A 237 18.42 10.13 -11.59
CA PHE A 237 17.82 10.80 -10.44
C PHE A 237 16.96 11.97 -10.92
N GLU A 238 15.72 12.04 -10.45
CA GLU A 238 14.74 13.04 -10.89
C GLU A 238 14.05 13.68 -9.69
N ILE A 239 13.93 15.01 -9.71
CA ILE A 239 13.18 15.76 -8.70
C ILE A 239 11.86 16.21 -9.28
N HIS A 240 10.77 15.73 -8.69
CA HIS A 240 9.39 16.11 -9.03
C HIS A 240 8.69 16.73 -7.83
N GLY A 241 8.68 18.07 -7.78
CA GLY A 241 8.13 18.82 -6.65
C GLY A 241 8.84 18.47 -5.35
N ARG A 242 8.14 17.79 -4.44
CA ARG A 242 8.65 17.34 -3.13
C ARG A 242 9.13 15.88 -3.12
N LYS A 243 9.26 15.23 -4.27
CA LYS A 243 9.74 13.86 -4.40
C LYS A 243 11.06 13.80 -5.14
N LEU A 244 11.97 12.96 -4.67
CA LEU A 244 13.19 12.57 -5.36
C LEU A 244 13.08 11.10 -5.73
N ILE A 245 13.21 10.80 -7.01
CA ILE A 245 13.10 9.47 -7.58
C ILE A 245 14.50 9.04 -8.01
N LEU A 246 14.99 7.93 -7.47
CA LEU A 246 16.30 7.35 -7.76
C LEU A 246 16.12 5.99 -8.42
N ARG A 247 16.83 5.74 -9.52
CA ARG A 247 16.82 4.44 -10.23
C ARG A 247 18.25 3.96 -10.44
N GLN A 248 18.49 2.69 -10.14
CA GLN A 248 19.78 2.05 -10.38
C GLN A 248 19.98 1.81 -11.88
#